data_AF-A0A4V1SEW3-F1
#
_entry.id   AF-A0A4V1SEW3-F1
#
_cell.length_a   1.000
_cell.length_b   1.000
_cell.length_c   1.000
_cell.angle_alpha   90.00
_cell.angle_beta   90.00
_cell.angle_gamma   90.00
#
_symmetry.space_group_name_H-M   'P 1'
#
loop_
_entity.id
_entity.type
_entity.pdbx_description
1 polymer ?
#
loop_
_entity_poly.entity_id
_entity_poly.type
_entity_poly.pdbx_seq_one_letter_code
_entity_poly.pdbx_strand_id
1 'polypeptide(L)'
;MATGAVVLLLTAGQACAQAILEPPFGLKWGDSPEKLIVWASRHSLDVTISLPGDQPAMRVLRISPRKGFLPETQAGTVEGRFLGGKLYELTVHYTDSTASADEMQTRFDALRRQVGQEHGSLLANQQQRTVEDQFVTRTQSFHREPVKGLFLLLAFTEVEDLLRKSKDARFSLIYRNDNFRNELLKLVKGG
;
A
#
# COMPACT_ATOMS: atom_id res chain seq x y z
N MET A 1 61.43 -26.17 11.56
CA MET A 1 60.07 -26.63 11.23
C MET A 1 59.11 -25.49 11.57
N ALA A 2 58.65 -24.76 10.55
CA ALA A 2 57.76 -23.62 10.72
C ALA A 2 56.35 -24.04 10.28
N THR A 3 55.44 -24.20 11.24
CA THR A 3 54.04 -24.49 11.00
C THR A 3 53.29 -23.18 10.83
N GLY A 4 53.01 -22.83 9.57
CA GLY A 4 52.18 -21.68 9.21
C GLY A 4 50.71 -21.95 9.53
N ALA A 5 50.11 -21.09 10.34
CA ALA A 5 48.68 -21.10 10.62
C ALA A 5 47.95 -20.39 9.46
N VAL A 6 47.18 -21.15 8.68
CA VAL A 6 46.24 -20.61 7.70
C VAL A 6 44.98 -20.19 8.45
N VAL A 7 44.77 -18.89 8.59
CA VAL A 7 43.51 -18.33 9.09
C VAL A 7 42.49 -18.35 7.95
N LEU A 8 41.57 -19.29 7.98
CA LEU A 8 40.36 -19.27 7.15
C LEU A 8 39.41 -18.20 7.70
N LEU A 9 39.36 -17.05 7.03
CA LEU A 9 38.31 -16.04 7.22
C LEU A 9 37.00 -16.58 6.62
N LEU A 10 36.15 -17.12 7.49
CA LEU A 10 34.74 -17.37 7.20
C LEU A 10 34.04 -16.02 7.04
N THR A 11 33.84 -15.60 5.79
CA THR A 11 32.89 -14.53 5.46
C THR A 11 31.48 -15.05 5.74
N ALA A 12 31.00 -14.85 6.96
CA ALA A 12 29.59 -14.98 7.27
C ALA A 12 28.83 -13.94 6.44
N GLY A 13 28.30 -14.37 5.30
CA GLY A 13 27.36 -13.58 4.53
C GLY A 13 26.20 -13.22 5.45
N GLN A 14 26.07 -11.95 5.79
CA GLN A 14 24.83 -11.44 6.37
C GLN A 14 23.74 -11.67 5.33
N ALA A 15 23.02 -12.78 5.47
CA ALA A 15 21.70 -12.91 4.90
C ALA A 15 20.86 -11.84 5.60
N CYS A 16 20.80 -10.64 5.01
CA CYS A 16 19.74 -9.69 5.33
C CYS A 16 18.45 -10.45 5.05
N ALA A 17 17.80 -10.92 6.12
CA ALA A 17 16.43 -11.38 6.04
C ALA A 17 15.65 -10.21 5.45
N GLN A 18 15.34 -10.27 4.15
CA GLN A 18 14.49 -9.30 3.52
C GLN A 18 13.18 -9.35 4.29
N ALA A 19 12.88 -8.27 5.01
CA ALA A 19 11.65 -8.17 5.77
C ALA A 19 10.50 -8.53 4.82
N ILE A 20 9.78 -9.60 5.15
CA ILE A 20 8.56 -9.96 4.44
C ILE A 20 7.70 -8.70 4.44
N LEU A 21 7.27 -8.27 3.25
CA LEU A 21 6.43 -7.09 3.11
C LEU A 21 5.09 -7.39 3.78
N GLU A 22 4.98 -7.00 5.04
CA GLU A 22 3.76 -7.14 5.84
C GLU A 22 2.87 -5.90 5.67
N PRO A 23 1.54 -6.07 5.68
CA PRO A 23 0.63 -4.94 5.65
C PRO A 23 0.70 -4.14 6.97
N PRO A 24 0.52 -2.81 6.94
CA PRO A 24 0.51 -1.96 8.14
C PRO A 24 -0.67 -2.24 9.10
N PHE A 25 -0.73 -1.46 10.18
CA PHE A 25 -1.78 -1.53 11.23
C PHE A 25 -1.84 -2.86 11.98
N GLY A 26 -0.69 -3.56 12.10
CA GLY A 26 -0.58 -4.82 12.81
C GLY A 26 -1.31 -6.00 12.14
N LEU A 27 -1.66 -5.84 10.86
CA LEU A 27 -2.25 -6.89 10.04
C LEU A 27 -1.18 -7.86 9.52
N LYS A 28 -1.65 -9.02 9.08
CA LYS A 28 -0.87 -10.07 8.41
C LYS A 28 -1.68 -10.60 7.24
N TRP A 29 -0.98 -11.12 6.23
CA TRP A 29 -1.64 -11.84 5.13
C TRP A 29 -2.48 -13.00 5.68
N GLY A 30 -3.71 -13.13 5.21
CA GLY A 30 -4.65 -14.15 5.70
C GLY A 30 -5.40 -13.81 7.00
N ASP A 31 -5.18 -12.64 7.57
CA ASP A 31 -6.06 -12.13 8.62
C ASP A 31 -7.50 -12.00 8.11
N SER A 32 -8.45 -12.17 9.02
CA SER A 32 -9.86 -12.05 8.71
C SER A 32 -10.34 -10.59 8.79
N PRO A 33 -11.46 -10.23 8.15
CA PRO A 33 -12.02 -8.88 8.20
C PRO A 33 -12.24 -8.36 9.62
N GLU A 34 -12.57 -9.25 10.56
CA GLU A 34 -12.89 -8.93 11.95
C GLU A 34 -11.72 -8.25 12.65
N LYS A 35 -10.47 -8.63 12.33
CA LYS A 35 -9.30 -8.00 12.97
C LYS A 35 -9.20 -6.51 12.62
N LEU A 36 -9.48 -6.17 11.36
CA LEU A 36 -9.47 -4.79 10.88
C LEU A 36 -10.68 -4.00 11.42
N ILE A 37 -11.84 -4.64 11.56
CA ILE A 37 -13.04 -4.06 12.21
C ILE A 37 -12.78 -3.78 13.70
N VAL A 38 -12.13 -4.71 14.41
CA VAL A 38 -11.77 -4.53 15.83
C VAL A 38 -10.81 -3.36 16.00
N TRP A 39 -9.81 -3.24 15.11
CA TRP A 39 -8.93 -2.06 15.10
C TRP A 39 -9.71 -0.77 14.87
N ALA A 40 -10.59 -0.72 13.85
CA ALA A 40 -11.42 0.46 13.58
C ALA A 40 -12.30 0.84 14.79
N SER A 41 -12.89 -0.16 15.45
CA SER A 41 -13.76 0.02 16.63
C SER A 41 -13.00 0.63 17.81
N ARG A 42 -11.76 0.17 18.07
CA ARG A 42 -10.90 0.74 19.14
C ARG A 42 -10.60 2.22 18.94
N HIS A 43 -10.57 2.67 17.69
CA HIS A 43 -10.28 4.05 17.32
C HIS A 43 -11.53 4.85 16.94
N SER A 44 -12.74 4.31 17.14
CA SER A 44 -14.01 4.96 16.78
C SER A 44 -14.08 5.44 15.32
N LEU A 45 -13.54 4.63 14.41
CA LEU A 45 -13.53 4.90 12.97
C LEU A 45 -14.80 4.37 12.30
N ASP A 46 -15.21 5.00 11.21
CA ASP A 46 -16.33 4.52 10.40
C ASP A 46 -15.85 3.36 9.51
N VAL A 47 -16.71 2.35 9.36
CA VAL A 47 -16.45 1.14 8.56
C VAL A 47 -17.51 1.00 7.48
N THR A 48 -17.09 0.94 6.23
CA THR A 48 -17.93 0.63 5.08
C THR A 48 -17.55 -0.73 4.53
N ILE A 49 -18.53 -1.62 4.36
CA ILE A 49 -18.34 -2.96 3.81
C ILE A 49 -19.00 -3.03 2.44
N SER A 50 -18.22 -3.35 1.42
CA SER A 50 -18.68 -3.53 0.05
C SER A 50 -18.54 -5.00 -0.38
N LEU A 51 -19.59 -5.51 -1.03
CA LEU A 51 -19.68 -6.88 -1.56
C LEU A 51 -19.89 -6.80 -3.08
N PRO A 52 -18.82 -6.88 -3.89
CA PRO A 52 -18.95 -6.82 -5.35
C PRO A 52 -19.80 -7.98 -5.88
N GLY A 53 -20.87 -7.67 -6.64
CA GLY A 53 -21.82 -8.68 -7.11
C GLY A 53 -21.26 -9.67 -8.13
N ASP A 54 -20.20 -9.27 -8.85
CA ASP A 54 -19.46 -10.08 -9.82
C ASP A 54 -18.44 -11.03 -9.15
N GLN A 55 -18.13 -10.82 -7.86
CA GLN A 55 -17.11 -11.55 -7.11
C GLN A 55 -17.64 -11.93 -5.73
N PRO A 56 -18.50 -12.97 -5.61
CA PRO A 56 -19.24 -13.28 -4.39
C PRO A 56 -18.34 -13.67 -3.19
N ALA A 57 -17.13 -14.16 -3.47
CA ALA A 57 -16.14 -14.47 -2.43
C ALA A 57 -15.33 -13.26 -1.97
N MET A 58 -15.50 -12.09 -2.60
CA MET A 58 -14.76 -10.87 -2.30
C MET A 58 -15.52 -9.98 -1.32
N ARG A 59 -14.77 -9.42 -0.37
CA ARG A 59 -15.25 -8.38 0.53
C ARG A 59 -14.22 -7.25 0.55
N VAL A 60 -14.69 -6.02 0.49
CA VAL A 60 -13.84 -4.83 0.58
C VAL A 60 -14.27 -4.04 1.80
N LEU A 61 -13.36 -3.83 2.74
CA LEU A 61 -13.59 -3.01 3.92
C LEU A 61 -12.86 -1.70 3.73
N ARG A 62 -13.59 -0.59 3.80
CA ARG A 62 -13.03 0.76 3.79
C ARG A 62 -13.21 1.37 5.18
N ILE A 63 -12.14 1.87 5.76
CA ILE A 63 -12.11 2.50 7.08
C ILE A 63 -11.61 3.93 6.96
N SER A 64 -12.37 4.85 7.53
CA SER A 64 -12.05 6.27 7.54
C SER A 64 -12.45 6.91 8.88
N PRO A 65 -11.72 7.94 9.33
CA PRO A 65 -12.18 8.75 10.43
C PRO A 65 -13.35 9.64 9.99
N ARG A 66 -14.19 10.06 10.94
CA ARG A 66 -15.23 11.09 10.68
C ARG A 66 -14.62 12.44 10.31
N LYS A 67 -13.45 12.74 10.85
CA LYS A 67 -12.70 13.98 10.61
C LYS A 67 -11.19 13.72 10.78
N GLY A 68 -10.38 14.34 9.93
CA GLY A 68 -8.92 14.26 10.02
C GLY A 68 -8.36 12.97 9.41
N PHE A 69 -7.41 12.35 10.08
CA PHE A 69 -6.62 11.23 9.58
C PHE A 69 -6.79 9.97 10.43
N LEU A 70 -6.38 8.83 9.88
CA LEU A 70 -6.24 7.60 10.62
C LEU A 70 -5.21 7.78 11.76
N PRO A 71 -5.41 7.10 12.91
CA PRO A 71 -4.51 7.19 14.06
C PRO A 71 -3.04 7.01 13.67
N GLU A 72 -2.16 7.82 14.27
CA GLU A 72 -0.69 7.71 14.11
C GLU A 72 -0.17 7.91 12.68
N THR A 73 -1.01 8.40 11.76
CA THR A 73 -0.65 8.61 10.35
C THR A 73 -1.24 9.89 9.80
N GLN A 74 -0.81 10.27 8.58
CA GLN A 74 -1.47 11.29 7.76
C GLN A 74 -2.36 10.67 6.67
N ALA A 75 -2.76 9.41 6.82
CA ALA A 75 -3.62 8.73 5.86
C ALA A 75 -5.08 9.10 6.12
N GLY A 76 -5.87 9.35 5.06
CA GLY A 76 -7.29 9.65 5.19
C GLY A 76 -8.17 8.40 5.24
N THR A 77 -7.73 7.29 4.67
CA THR A 77 -8.53 6.05 4.61
C THR A 77 -7.62 4.84 4.44
N VAL A 78 -8.04 3.69 4.96
CA VAL A 78 -7.44 2.38 4.65
C VAL A 78 -8.50 1.46 4.06
N GLU A 79 -8.15 0.74 3.00
CA GLU A 79 -9.00 -0.25 2.34
C GLU A 79 -8.35 -1.63 2.42
N GLY A 80 -9.03 -2.60 3.02
CA GLY A 80 -8.63 -4.01 3.02
C GLY A 80 -9.48 -4.81 2.05
N ARG A 81 -8.85 -5.58 1.18
CA ARG A 81 -9.52 -6.50 0.26
C ARG A 81 -9.31 -7.94 0.72
N PHE A 82 -10.43 -8.63 0.87
CA PHE A 82 -10.51 -9.99 1.40
C PHE A 82 -11.11 -10.90 0.35
N LEU A 83 -10.50 -12.06 0.15
CA LEU A 83 -11.01 -13.11 -0.72
C LEU A 83 -11.21 -14.38 0.11
N GLY A 84 -12.40 -14.98 0.07
CA GLY A 84 -12.72 -16.12 0.94
C GLY A 84 -12.57 -15.79 2.44
N GLY A 85 -12.77 -14.52 2.82
CA GLY A 85 -12.59 -14.05 4.20
C GLY A 85 -11.13 -13.87 4.64
N LYS A 86 -10.17 -13.79 3.71
CA LYS A 86 -8.74 -13.69 3.99
C LYS A 86 -8.11 -12.49 3.31
N LEU A 87 -7.36 -11.68 4.05
CA LEU A 87 -6.68 -10.48 3.55
C LEU A 87 -5.59 -10.86 2.54
N TYR A 88 -5.63 -10.25 1.35
CA TYR A 88 -4.59 -10.40 0.33
C TYR A 88 -4.09 -9.06 -0.24
N GLU A 89 -4.81 -7.96 0.00
CA GLU A 89 -4.42 -6.62 -0.43
C GLU A 89 -4.87 -5.58 0.60
N LEU A 90 -4.01 -4.60 0.88
CA LEU A 90 -4.30 -3.46 1.73
C LEU A 90 -3.84 -2.18 1.03
N THR A 91 -4.71 -1.19 0.94
CA THR A 91 -4.41 0.12 0.34
C THR A 91 -4.58 1.22 1.39
N VAL A 92 -3.55 2.05 1.54
CA VAL A 92 -3.57 3.23 2.41
C VAL A 92 -3.69 4.47 1.53
N HIS A 93 -4.80 5.20 1.65
CA HIS A 93 -5.08 6.40 0.88
C HIS A 93 -4.73 7.65 1.68
N TYR A 94 -3.90 8.50 1.08
CA TYR A 94 -3.53 9.81 1.60
C TYR A 94 -4.30 10.86 0.81
N THR A 95 -5.34 11.38 1.46
CA THR A 95 -6.25 12.40 0.92
C THR A 95 -6.47 13.43 2.01
N ASP A 96 -6.33 14.70 1.67
CA ASP A 96 -6.52 15.82 2.59
C ASP A 96 -7.18 16.96 1.82
N SER A 97 -8.47 17.19 2.07
CA SER A 97 -9.23 18.23 1.36
C SER A 97 -8.81 19.66 1.72
N THR A 98 -7.93 19.82 2.73
CA THR A 98 -7.43 21.12 3.18
C THR A 98 -6.01 21.40 2.74
N ALA A 99 -5.29 20.38 2.25
CA ALA A 99 -3.95 20.53 1.73
C ALA A 99 -3.97 20.97 0.26
N SER A 100 -3.02 21.82 -0.10
CA SER A 100 -2.71 22.13 -1.50
C SER A 100 -2.06 20.95 -2.20
N ALA A 101 -2.10 20.95 -3.54
CA ALA A 101 -1.45 19.93 -4.35
C ALA A 101 0.08 19.84 -4.09
N ASP A 102 0.74 20.97 -3.86
CA ASP A 102 2.18 21.03 -3.57
C ASP A 102 2.53 20.42 -2.21
N GLU A 103 1.68 20.64 -1.19
CA GLU A 103 1.81 19.97 0.11
C GLU A 103 1.63 18.46 -0.02
N MET A 104 0.64 18.01 -0.81
CA MET A 104 0.40 16.60 -1.07
C MET A 104 1.56 15.94 -1.84
N GLN A 105 2.16 16.65 -2.80
CA GLN A 105 3.38 16.20 -3.48
C GLN A 105 4.56 16.08 -2.50
N THR A 106 4.71 17.04 -1.57
CA THR A 106 5.76 17.00 -0.55
C THR A 106 5.58 15.79 0.38
N ARG A 107 4.35 15.51 0.83
CA ARG A 107 4.02 14.32 1.63
C ARG A 107 4.29 13.03 0.87
N PHE A 108 3.95 12.99 -0.42
CA PHE A 108 4.25 11.85 -1.28
C PHE A 108 5.75 11.59 -1.41
N ASP A 109 6.56 12.62 -1.65
CA ASP A 109 8.01 12.47 -1.74
C ASP A 109 8.65 12.05 -0.41
N ALA A 110 8.12 12.54 0.71
CA ALA A 110 8.52 12.08 2.04
C ALA A 110 8.21 10.60 2.24
N LEU A 111 6.98 10.17 1.92
CA LEU A 111 6.59 8.76 2.03
C LEU A 111 7.41 7.87 1.09
N ARG A 112 7.67 8.32 -0.14
CA ARG A 112 8.52 7.59 -1.10
C ARG A 112 9.92 7.33 -0.53
N ARG A 113 10.52 8.34 0.12
CA ARG A 113 11.83 8.21 0.78
C ARG A 113 11.76 7.26 1.96
N GLN A 114 10.75 7.40 2.82
CA GLN A 114 10.55 6.53 3.99
C GLN A 114 10.38 5.06 3.56
N VAL A 115 9.47 4.79 2.62
CA VAL A 115 9.26 3.46 2.06
C VAL A 115 10.53 2.91 1.42
N GLY A 116 11.29 3.75 0.72
CA GLY A 116 12.58 3.37 0.15
C GLY A 116 13.62 2.97 1.20
N GLN A 117 13.58 3.59 2.39
CA GLN A 117 14.45 3.25 3.52
C GLN A 117 13.99 1.97 4.22
N GLU A 118 12.69 1.80 4.45
CA GLU A 118 12.12 0.66 5.18
C GLU A 118 12.13 -0.63 4.37
N HIS A 119 11.79 -0.54 3.07
CA HIS A 119 11.60 -1.71 2.23
C HIS A 119 12.67 -1.88 1.16
N GLY A 120 13.48 -0.85 0.92
CA GLY A 120 14.50 -0.79 -0.14
C GLY A 120 14.06 0.01 -1.36
N SER A 121 15.00 0.28 -2.26
CA SER A 121 14.78 1.15 -3.43
C SER A 121 13.53 0.78 -4.24
N LEU A 122 12.73 1.81 -4.54
CA LEU A 122 11.55 1.71 -5.40
C LEU A 122 11.93 1.95 -6.87
N LEU A 123 11.33 1.19 -7.77
CA LEU A 123 11.47 1.34 -9.22
C LEU A 123 10.36 2.25 -9.76
N ALA A 124 10.69 3.16 -10.67
CA ALA A 124 9.68 3.93 -11.39
C ALA A 124 8.83 2.97 -12.23
N ASN A 125 7.50 3.07 -12.11
CA ASN A 125 6.56 2.23 -12.83
C ASN A 125 5.93 2.98 -13.99
N GLN A 126 5.23 4.08 -13.68
CA GLN A 126 4.49 4.87 -14.67
C GLN A 126 4.60 6.35 -14.35
N GLN A 127 4.79 7.17 -15.37
CA GLN A 127 4.64 8.61 -15.31
C GLN A 127 3.83 9.03 -16.53
N GLN A 128 2.66 9.62 -16.30
CA GLN A 128 1.74 10.00 -17.36
C GLN A 128 1.17 11.38 -17.07
N ARG A 129 1.01 12.15 -18.15
CA ARG A 129 0.28 13.42 -18.14
C ARG A 129 -0.75 13.39 -19.25
N THR A 130 -2.01 13.56 -18.91
CA THR A 130 -3.13 13.63 -19.86
C THR A 130 -3.84 14.97 -19.73
N VAL A 131 -4.44 15.41 -20.83
CA VAL A 131 -5.30 16.60 -20.88
C VAL A 131 -6.61 16.17 -21.51
N GLU A 132 -7.71 16.32 -20.79
CA GLU A 132 -9.06 15.94 -21.24
C GLU A 132 -10.06 16.95 -20.67
N ASP A 133 -10.93 17.50 -21.52
CA ASP A 133 -12.01 18.42 -21.12
C ASP A 133 -11.60 19.53 -20.15
N GLN A 134 -10.42 20.14 -20.39
CA GLN A 134 -9.84 21.22 -19.57
C GLN A 134 -9.35 20.79 -18.18
N PHE A 135 -9.22 19.49 -17.95
CA PHE A 135 -8.52 18.92 -16.81
C PHE A 135 -7.16 18.37 -17.24
N VAL A 136 -6.12 18.72 -16.49
CA VAL A 136 -4.79 18.14 -16.65
C VAL A 136 -4.58 17.13 -15.53
N THR A 137 -4.41 15.85 -15.87
CA THR A 137 -4.14 14.80 -14.89
C THR A 137 -2.68 14.37 -14.98
N ARG A 138 -1.95 14.44 -13.86
CA ARG A 138 -0.59 13.90 -13.71
C ARG A 138 -0.64 12.68 -12.80
N THR A 139 -0.18 11.55 -13.31
CA THR A 139 -0.02 10.32 -12.52
C THR A 139 1.44 9.92 -12.47
N GLN A 140 1.92 9.57 -11.27
CA GLN A 140 3.26 9.02 -11.07
C GLN A 140 3.15 7.81 -10.14
N SER A 141 3.79 6.70 -10.48
CA SER A 141 3.83 5.53 -9.62
C SER A 141 5.21 4.90 -9.53
N PHE A 142 5.50 4.34 -8.37
CA PHE A 142 6.72 3.64 -8.03
C PHE A 142 6.36 2.31 -7.38
N HIS A 143 7.07 1.25 -7.72
CA HIS A 143 6.78 -0.07 -7.18
C HIS A 143 8.03 -0.78 -6.70
N ARG A 144 7.80 -1.83 -5.92
CA ARG A 144 8.80 -2.80 -5.54
C ARG A 144 8.15 -4.17 -5.38
N GLU A 145 8.87 -5.19 -5.80
CA GLU A 145 8.48 -6.59 -5.66
C GLU A 145 9.63 -7.33 -4.96
N PRO A 146 9.67 -7.38 -3.60
CA PRO A 146 10.76 -8.01 -2.87
C PRO A 146 10.87 -9.50 -3.18
N VAL A 147 9.72 -10.15 -3.38
CA VAL A 147 9.58 -11.54 -3.80
C VAL A 147 8.51 -11.57 -4.89
N LYS A 148 8.70 -12.42 -5.90
CA LYS A 148 7.74 -12.58 -6.99
C LYS A 148 6.33 -12.79 -6.43
N GLY A 149 5.37 -11.97 -6.84
CA GLY A 149 3.98 -11.99 -6.38
C GLY A 149 3.69 -11.18 -5.11
N LEU A 150 4.66 -10.47 -4.53
CA LEU A 150 4.47 -9.61 -3.35
C LEU A 150 4.83 -8.17 -3.71
N PHE A 151 3.82 -7.32 -3.87
CA PHE A 151 3.96 -5.97 -4.42
C PHE A 151 3.75 -4.89 -3.37
N LEU A 152 4.62 -3.88 -3.43
CA LEU A 152 4.42 -2.57 -2.85
C LEU A 152 4.32 -1.55 -3.99
N LEU A 153 3.22 -0.81 -4.07
CA LEU A 153 3.00 0.20 -5.12
C LEU A 153 2.60 1.52 -4.47
N LEU A 154 3.39 2.56 -4.71
CA LEU A 154 3.12 3.92 -4.31
C LEU A 154 2.66 4.70 -5.56
N ALA A 155 1.44 5.24 -5.56
CA ALA A 155 0.85 5.92 -6.70
C ALA A 155 0.33 7.30 -6.30
N PHE A 156 0.67 8.32 -7.09
CA PHE A 156 0.27 9.72 -6.95
C PHE A 156 -0.57 10.15 -8.14
N THR A 157 -1.61 10.93 -7.88
CA THR A 157 -2.44 11.56 -8.90
C THR A 157 -2.69 13.02 -8.50
N GLU A 158 -2.39 13.93 -9.43
CA GLU A 158 -2.75 15.35 -9.37
C GLU A 158 -3.70 15.66 -10.52
N VAL A 159 -4.75 16.42 -10.24
CA VAL A 159 -5.71 16.92 -11.21
C VAL A 159 -5.75 18.44 -11.11
N GLU A 160 -5.47 19.11 -12.22
CA GLU A 160 -5.58 20.55 -12.38
C GLU A 160 -6.83 20.86 -13.21
N ASP A 161 -7.75 21.62 -12.64
CA ASP A 161 -8.92 22.18 -13.33
C ASP A 161 -8.53 23.55 -13.90
N LEU A 162 -8.40 23.63 -15.23
CA LEU A 162 -7.97 24.84 -15.91
C LEU A 162 -9.04 25.94 -15.90
N LEU A 163 -10.32 25.58 -15.77
CA LEU A 163 -11.43 26.54 -15.70
C LEU A 163 -11.45 27.24 -14.34
N ARG A 164 -11.33 26.45 -13.27
CA ARG A 164 -11.40 26.95 -11.89
C ARG A 164 -10.04 27.38 -11.34
N LYS A 165 -8.97 27.13 -12.10
CA LYS A 165 -7.57 27.38 -11.69
C LYS A 165 -7.25 26.75 -10.34
N SER A 166 -7.77 25.55 -10.13
CA SER A 166 -7.60 24.78 -8.88
C SER A 166 -6.86 23.49 -9.15
N LYS A 167 -6.10 23.03 -8.15
CA LYS A 167 -5.39 21.75 -8.20
C LYS A 167 -5.77 20.92 -6.98
N ASP A 168 -5.98 19.64 -7.22
CA ASP A 168 -6.16 18.64 -6.17
C ASP A 168 -5.17 17.50 -6.38
N ALA A 169 -4.68 16.92 -5.29
CA ALA A 169 -3.74 15.82 -5.37
C ALA A 169 -3.96 14.80 -4.25
N ARG A 170 -3.72 13.55 -4.59
CA ARG A 170 -3.84 12.41 -3.68
C ARG A 170 -2.81 11.36 -4.02
N PHE A 171 -2.50 10.51 -3.05
CA PHE A 171 -1.67 9.35 -3.30
C PHE A 171 -2.10 8.16 -2.47
N SER A 172 -1.61 6.98 -2.84
CA SER A 172 -1.94 5.73 -2.16
C SER A 172 -0.74 4.80 -2.13
N LEU A 173 -0.60 4.08 -1.02
CA LEU A 173 0.37 3.02 -0.84
C LEU A 173 -0.36 1.68 -0.78
N ILE A 174 -0.07 0.79 -1.72
CA ILE A 174 -0.76 -0.47 -1.94
C ILE A 174 0.20 -1.60 -1.61
N TYR A 175 -0.23 -2.48 -0.71
CA TYR A 175 0.43 -3.73 -0.36
C TYR A 175 -0.42 -4.85 -0.95
N ARG A 176 0.15 -5.72 -1.79
CA ARG A 176 -0.59 -6.83 -2.43
C ARG A 176 0.21 -8.12 -2.44
N ASN A 177 -0.43 -9.22 -2.05
CA ASN A 177 0.13 -10.56 -2.09
C ASN A 177 -0.64 -11.43 -3.10
N ASP A 178 -0.15 -11.44 -4.34
CA ASP A 178 -0.73 -12.19 -5.45
C ASP A 178 -0.52 -13.70 -5.31
N ASN A 179 0.55 -14.14 -4.65
CA ASN A 179 0.75 -15.56 -4.34
C ASN A 179 -0.40 -16.08 -3.47
N PHE A 180 -0.67 -15.37 -2.38
CA PHE A 180 -1.73 -15.72 -1.45
C PHE A 180 -3.12 -15.58 -2.08
N ARG A 181 -3.35 -14.52 -2.86
CA ARG A 181 -4.58 -14.37 -3.67
C ARG A 181 -4.83 -15.57 -4.57
N ASN A 182 -3.79 -16.05 -5.28
CA ASN A 182 -3.92 -17.17 -6.21
C ASN A 182 -4.22 -18.49 -5.48
N GLU A 183 -3.66 -18.71 -4.30
CA GLU A 183 -4.01 -19.85 -3.43
C GLU A 183 -5.47 -19.80 -2.99
N LEU A 184 -5.94 -18.64 -2.52
CA LEU A 184 -7.34 -18.44 -2.12
C LEU A 184 -8.31 -18.66 -3.28
N LEU A 185 -7.97 -18.19 -4.50
CA LEU A 185 -8.79 -18.44 -5.69
C LEU A 185 -8.94 -19.93 -6.02
N LYS A 186 -7.89 -20.73 -5.81
CA LYS A 186 -7.96 -22.18 -6.00
C LYS A 186 -8.90 -22.83 -4.97
N LEU A 187 -8.83 -22.39 -3.72
CA LEU A 187 -9.71 -22.89 -2.65
C LEU A 187 -11.17 -22.55 -2.90
N VAL A 188 -11.46 -21.33 -3.35
CA VAL A 188 -12.83 -20.86 -3.63
C VAL A 188 -13.43 -21.56 -4.86
N LYS A 189 -12.61 -21.92 -5.86
CA LYS A 189 -13.07 -22.62 -7.08
C LYS A 189 -13.13 -24.15 -6.92
N GLY A 190 -12.41 -24.70 -5.96
CA GLY A 190 -12.30 -26.14 -5.71
C GLY A 190 -13.23 -26.67 -4.62
N GLY A 191 -14.03 -25.81 -3.98
CA GLY A 191 -15.11 -26.18 -3.06
C GLY A 191 -16.46 -25.94 -3.69
#